data_AF-A0A965GCV7-F1
#
_entry.id   AF-A0A965GCV7-F1
#
_cell.length_a   1.000
_cell.length_b   1.000
_cell.length_c   1.000
_cell.angle_alpha   90.00
_cell.angle_beta   90.00
_cell.angle_gamma   90.00
#
_symmetry.space_group_name_H-M   'P 1'
#
loop_
_entity.id
_entity.type
_entity.pdbx_description
1 polymer ?
#
loop_
_entity_poly.entity_id
_entity_poly.type
_entity_poly.pdbx_seq_one_letter_code
_entity_poly.pdbx_strand_id
1 'polypeptide(L)'
;MCAQSSGGAILSNCSADAIALAAEKLRTGGLVAFPTETVYGLGADASNPEAVARIYQVKGRPHDHPVIVHLSDANKLDKWASEIPEYAITLARNFWPGPMTLILPRNASVGDFITGGQASVGIRIPNNPIALELIKRAGVGVAAPSANRFGAISPTTALAVQEEIGSYLDSERDVILDGGASDVGVESTIIECLGKAPKILRPGAITKEMIEEVTGLTVDEGASEVRTSGTLEQHYSPKAKVFLLDCENPVVACIVGVGFLALEKFPTPDGAIRLASPTSNEEYARALYDALRETVVVALVALLPISPARADGPANNSAPTISGTLAVGQALSIAPGSWTPSPASYTYQWWSCSSQTIATCSLISGATCRTSNHWFSVGRNNAFIK
;
A
#
# COMPACT_ATOMS: atom_id res chain seq x y z
N MET A 1 20.65 -30.87 11.88
CA MET A 1 20.01 -31.41 10.66
C MET A 1 18.98 -30.38 10.22
N CYS A 2 19.31 -29.54 9.25
CA CYS A 2 18.38 -28.55 8.75
C CYS A 2 17.38 -29.25 7.82
N ALA A 3 16.09 -29.05 8.10
CA ALA A 3 15.00 -29.54 7.27
C ALA A 3 15.10 -28.93 5.88
N GLN A 4 15.14 -29.77 4.84
CA GLN A 4 14.90 -29.36 3.47
C GLN A 4 13.42 -28.96 3.37
N SER A 5 13.13 -27.68 3.21
CA SER A 5 11.79 -27.23 2.84
C SER A 5 11.60 -27.48 1.34
N SER A 6 10.60 -28.27 1.01
CA SER A 6 10.18 -28.61 -0.35
C SER A 6 9.42 -27.43 -1.01
N GLY A 7 10.06 -26.29 -1.15
CA GLY A 7 9.54 -25.09 -1.84
C GLY A 7 10.31 -24.78 -3.12
N GLY A 8 9.76 -23.89 -3.96
CA GLY A 8 10.33 -23.50 -5.26
C GLY A 8 11.84 -23.19 -5.24
N ALA A 9 12.56 -23.56 -6.29
CA ALA A 9 14.00 -23.33 -6.36
C ALA A 9 14.33 -21.84 -6.59
N ILE A 10 15.05 -21.22 -5.65
CA ILE A 10 15.61 -19.89 -5.85
C ILE A 10 16.85 -20.01 -6.73
N LEU A 11 16.84 -19.31 -7.86
CA LEU A 11 18.00 -19.16 -8.73
C LEU A 11 18.74 -17.86 -8.36
N SER A 12 19.57 -17.92 -7.31
CA SER A 12 20.35 -16.80 -6.75
C SER A 12 21.57 -16.37 -7.56
N ASN A 13 21.62 -16.71 -8.84
CA ASN A 13 22.63 -16.17 -9.74
C ASN A 13 21.95 -15.94 -11.08
N CYS A 14 21.49 -14.71 -11.34
CA CYS A 14 20.86 -14.25 -12.59
C CYS A 14 21.81 -14.30 -13.80
N SER A 15 22.42 -15.46 -14.00
CA SER A 15 23.16 -15.84 -15.18
C SER A 15 22.22 -15.94 -16.37
N ALA A 16 22.80 -15.83 -17.57
CA ALA A 16 22.05 -16.03 -18.81
C ALA A 16 21.33 -17.40 -18.84
N ASP A 17 21.91 -18.42 -18.20
CA ASP A 17 21.34 -19.77 -18.12
C ASP A 17 20.12 -19.81 -17.19
N ALA A 18 20.17 -19.13 -16.04
CA ALA A 18 19.03 -19.04 -15.13
C ALA A 18 17.83 -18.33 -15.80
N ILE A 19 18.08 -17.25 -16.55
CA ILE A 19 17.03 -16.55 -17.29
C ILE A 19 16.50 -17.42 -18.43
N ALA A 20 17.37 -18.17 -19.14
CA ALA A 20 16.94 -19.09 -20.19
C ALA A 20 16.05 -20.22 -19.64
N LEU A 21 16.42 -20.79 -18.49
CA LEU A 21 15.63 -21.81 -17.80
C LEU A 21 14.26 -21.26 -17.40
N ALA A 22 14.21 -20.08 -16.77
CA ALA A 22 12.96 -19.45 -16.38
C ALA A 22 12.07 -19.12 -17.59
N ALA A 23 12.66 -18.65 -18.70
CA ALA A 23 11.92 -18.43 -19.95
C ALA A 23 11.31 -19.73 -20.51
N GLU A 24 12.03 -20.86 -20.40
CA GLU A 24 11.49 -22.17 -20.77
C GLU A 24 10.37 -22.64 -19.83
N LYS A 25 10.49 -22.38 -18.52
CA LYS A 25 9.42 -22.66 -17.57
C LYS A 25 8.15 -21.89 -17.93
N LEU A 26 8.24 -20.61 -18.27
CA LEU A 26 7.08 -19.84 -18.74
C LEU A 26 6.42 -20.48 -19.97
N ARG A 27 7.22 -20.86 -20.99
CA ARG A 27 6.72 -21.50 -22.22
C ARG A 27 6.04 -22.85 -21.97
N THR A 28 6.55 -23.61 -21.01
CA THR A 28 6.00 -24.91 -20.61
C THR A 28 4.87 -24.80 -19.58
N GLY A 29 4.36 -23.58 -19.35
CA GLY A 29 3.23 -23.29 -18.46
C GLY A 29 3.57 -23.26 -16.97
N GLY A 30 4.85 -23.26 -16.61
CA GLY A 30 5.33 -22.99 -15.26
C GLY A 30 5.14 -21.54 -14.83
N LEU A 31 5.24 -21.31 -13.52
CA LEU A 31 5.24 -19.97 -12.94
C LEU A 31 6.67 -19.51 -12.69
N VAL A 32 6.93 -18.24 -12.93
CA VAL A 32 8.21 -17.63 -12.59
C VAL A 32 7.95 -16.40 -11.74
N ALA A 33 8.47 -16.40 -10.52
CA ALA A 33 8.60 -15.16 -9.77
C ALA A 33 9.86 -14.42 -10.22
N PHE A 34 9.75 -13.15 -10.60
CA PHE A 34 10.87 -12.38 -11.14
C PHE A 34 10.88 -10.94 -10.62
N PRO A 35 12.08 -10.32 -10.51
CA PRO A 35 12.23 -8.95 -10.07
C PRO A 35 11.70 -7.97 -11.12
N THR A 36 11.12 -6.87 -10.65
CA THR A 36 10.96 -5.64 -11.45
C THR A 36 11.56 -4.47 -10.67
N GLU A 37 11.64 -3.30 -11.29
CA GLU A 37 12.00 -2.05 -10.60
C GLU A 37 10.99 -1.69 -9.51
N THR A 38 9.74 -2.16 -9.60
CA THR A 38 8.68 -1.89 -8.62
C THR A 38 8.65 -2.87 -7.45
N VAL A 39 8.22 -4.11 -7.74
CA VAL A 39 8.03 -5.22 -6.81
C VAL A 39 8.25 -6.51 -7.59
N TYR A 40 8.46 -7.63 -6.92
CA TYR A 40 8.51 -8.93 -7.57
C TYR A 40 7.13 -9.33 -8.11
N GLY A 41 7.10 -9.82 -9.35
CA GLY A 41 5.90 -10.32 -10.02
C GLY A 41 5.88 -11.84 -10.10
N LEU A 42 4.70 -12.45 -10.00
CA LEU A 42 4.49 -13.88 -10.25
C LEU A 42 3.93 -14.06 -11.66
N GLY A 43 4.82 -14.41 -12.60
CA GLY A 43 4.55 -14.49 -14.02
C GLY A 43 4.07 -15.86 -14.51
N ALA A 44 3.16 -15.83 -15.48
CA ALA A 44 2.82 -16.95 -16.35
C ALA A 44 2.68 -16.46 -17.80
N ASP A 45 2.76 -17.37 -18.77
CA ASP A 45 2.39 -17.05 -20.16
C ASP A 45 0.94 -16.54 -20.23
N ALA A 46 0.77 -15.28 -20.61
CA ALA A 46 -0.52 -14.61 -20.69
C ALA A 46 -1.43 -15.16 -21.80
N SER A 47 -0.91 -16.00 -22.70
CA SER A 47 -1.70 -16.69 -23.72
C SER A 47 -2.13 -18.10 -23.31
N ASN A 48 -1.67 -18.58 -22.15
CA ASN A 48 -1.98 -19.91 -21.63
C ASN A 48 -2.99 -19.81 -20.46
N PRO A 49 -4.27 -20.17 -20.67
CA PRO A 49 -5.31 -20.07 -19.63
C PRO A 49 -5.01 -20.90 -18.39
N GLU A 50 -4.41 -22.09 -18.54
CA GLU A 50 -4.08 -22.97 -17.42
C GLU A 50 -2.95 -22.39 -16.57
N ALA A 51 -1.92 -21.83 -17.20
CA ALA A 51 -0.81 -21.19 -16.50
C ALA A 51 -1.29 -19.94 -15.73
N VAL A 52 -2.18 -19.15 -16.34
CA VAL A 52 -2.79 -17.99 -15.66
C VAL A 52 -3.71 -18.43 -14.51
N ALA A 53 -4.49 -19.51 -14.67
CA ALA A 53 -5.31 -20.06 -13.58
C ALA A 53 -4.47 -20.43 -12.35
N ARG A 54 -3.25 -20.95 -12.56
CA ARG A 54 -2.31 -21.24 -11.47
C ARG A 54 -1.87 -19.98 -10.70
N ILE A 55 -1.74 -18.82 -11.35
CA ILE A 55 -1.47 -17.55 -10.63
C ILE A 55 -2.58 -17.29 -9.60
N TYR A 56 -3.85 -17.40 -10.01
CA TYR A 56 -4.98 -17.18 -9.10
C TYR A 56 -4.99 -18.19 -7.95
N GLN A 57 -4.70 -19.46 -8.25
CA GLN A 57 -4.59 -20.53 -7.24
C GLN A 57 -3.48 -20.25 -6.22
N VAL A 58 -2.26 -19.99 -6.69
CA VAL A 58 -1.08 -19.72 -5.85
C VAL A 58 -1.23 -18.45 -5.03
N LYS A 59 -1.97 -17.46 -5.53
CA LYS A 59 -2.25 -16.23 -4.77
C LYS A 59 -3.48 -16.33 -3.87
N GLY A 60 -4.39 -17.28 -4.14
CA GLY A 60 -5.73 -17.28 -3.54
C GLY A 60 -6.55 -16.06 -3.94
N ARG A 61 -6.37 -15.59 -5.19
CA ARG A 61 -7.00 -14.39 -5.73
C ARG A 61 -8.32 -14.76 -6.44
N PRO A 62 -9.38 -13.94 -6.36
CA PRO A 62 -10.59 -14.15 -7.16
C PRO A 62 -10.28 -14.15 -8.67
N HIS A 63 -10.91 -15.06 -9.41
CA HIS A 63 -10.65 -15.29 -10.85
C HIS A 63 -11.17 -14.17 -11.76
N ASP A 64 -12.03 -13.30 -11.24
CA ASP A 64 -12.65 -12.19 -11.95
C ASP A 64 -11.83 -10.90 -11.88
N HIS A 65 -10.66 -10.90 -11.23
CA HIS A 65 -9.79 -9.74 -11.12
C HIS A 65 -8.75 -9.67 -12.24
N PRO A 66 -8.66 -8.58 -13.02
CA PRO A 66 -7.71 -8.47 -14.11
C PRO A 66 -6.24 -8.56 -13.64
N VAL A 67 -5.39 -9.05 -14.54
CA VAL A 67 -3.92 -9.12 -14.38
C VAL A 67 -3.23 -8.23 -15.40
N ILE A 68 -2.08 -7.66 -15.02
CA ILE A 68 -1.26 -6.83 -15.92
C ILE A 68 -0.39 -7.75 -16.78
N VAL A 69 -0.43 -7.55 -18.09
CA VAL A 69 0.45 -8.22 -19.04
C VAL A 69 1.71 -7.41 -19.24
N HIS A 70 2.84 -8.06 -19.01
CA HIS A 70 4.18 -7.49 -19.17
C HIS A 70 4.74 -7.86 -20.54
N LEU A 71 5.25 -6.86 -21.24
CA LEU A 71 5.88 -7.01 -22.55
C LEU A 71 7.34 -6.59 -22.48
N SER A 72 8.16 -7.12 -23.40
CA SER A 72 9.56 -6.71 -23.56
C SER A 72 9.75 -5.56 -24.55
N ASP A 73 8.72 -5.25 -25.35
CA ASP A 73 8.78 -4.29 -26.46
C ASP A 73 7.36 -3.76 -26.75
N ALA A 74 7.24 -2.45 -26.96
CA ALA A 74 6.00 -1.77 -27.33
C ALA A 74 5.51 -2.18 -28.73
N ASN A 75 6.38 -2.66 -29.62
CA ASN A 75 5.97 -3.17 -30.93
C ASN A 75 5.02 -4.39 -30.85
N LYS A 76 4.92 -5.04 -29.68
CA LYS A 76 3.99 -6.15 -29.45
C LYS A 76 2.63 -5.71 -28.93
N LEU A 77 2.39 -4.41 -28.76
CA LEU A 77 1.20 -3.86 -28.11
C LEU A 77 -0.10 -4.21 -28.87
N ASP A 78 -0.08 -4.19 -30.20
CA ASP A 78 -1.25 -4.45 -31.06
C ASP A 78 -1.86 -5.86 -30.90
N LYS A 79 -1.06 -6.82 -30.41
CA LYS A 79 -1.55 -8.16 -30.07
C LYS A 79 -2.49 -8.15 -28.87
N TRP A 80 -2.37 -7.14 -28.00
CA TRP A 80 -3.06 -7.08 -26.72
C TRP A 80 -4.08 -5.96 -26.64
N ALA A 81 -3.77 -4.81 -27.22
CA ALA A 81 -4.63 -3.63 -27.20
C ALA A 81 -5.13 -3.28 -28.62
N SER A 82 -6.27 -2.59 -28.68
CA SER A 82 -6.81 -1.98 -29.88
C SER A 82 -7.10 -0.50 -29.61
N GLU A 83 -7.30 0.28 -30.69
CA GLU A 83 -7.78 1.67 -30.59
C GLU A 83 -6.96 2.53 -29.60
N ILE A 84 -5.63 2.37 -29.64
CA ILE A 84 -4.71 3.02 -28.68
C ILE A 84 -4.70 4.54 -28.93
N PRO A 85 -5.11 5.37 -27.96
CA PRO A 85 -5.12 6.83 -28.13
C PRO A 85 -3.70 7.40 -28.30
N GLU A 86 -3.58 8.50 -29.04
CA GLU A 86 -2.28 9.15 -29.29
C GLU A 86 -1.57 9.56 -27.98
N TYR A 87 -2.32 10.09 -27.00
CA TYR A 87 -1.74 10.44 -25.70
C TYR A 87 -1.20 9.22 -24.94
N ALA A 88 -1.80 8.03 -25.12
CA ALA A 88 -1.30 6.79 -24.52
C ALA A 88 0.02 6.34 -25.17
N ILE A 89 0.18 6.57 -26.47
CA ILE A 89 1.45 6.37 -27.18
C ILE A 89 2.50 7.35 -26.66
N THR A 90 2.14 8.62 -26.45
CA THR A 90 3.03 9.62 -25.86
C THR A 90 3.49 9.22 -24.45
N LEU A 91 2.57 8.76 -23.60
CA LEU A 91 2.91 8.21 -22.28
C LEU A 91 3.87 7.02 -22.39
N ALA A 92 3.56 6.06 -23.27
CA ALA A 92 4.40 4.88 -23.49
C ALA A 92 5.83 5.26 -23.93
N ARG A 93 5.98 6.21 -24.86
CA ARG A 93 7.30 6.67 -25.34
C ARG A 93 8.15 7.33 -24.26
N ASN A 94 7.52 8.01 -23.29
CA ASN A 94 8.23 8.74 -22.24
C ASN A 94 8.50 7.90 -20.99
N PHE A 95 7.60 6.97 -20.65
CA PHE A 95 7.63 6.26 -19.37
C PHE A 95 7.76 4.74 -19.50
N TRP A 96 7.81 4.17 -20.71
CA TRP A 96 8.23 2.78 -20.93
C TRP A 96 9.61 2.69 -21.57
N PRO A 97 10.45 1.72 -21.15
CA PRO A 97 10.28 0.85 -19.98
C PRO A 97 10.20 1.63 -18.66
N GLY A 98 9.33 1.23 -17.73
CA GLY A 98 9.19 1.94 -16.46
C GLY A 98 7.99 1.56 -15.58
N PRO A 99 7.84 2.24 -14.43
CA PRO A 99 6.85 1.95 -13.40
C PRO A 99 5.46 2.49 -13.76
N MET A 100 5.06 2.31 -15.02
CA MET A 100 3.77 2.76 -15.56
C MET A 100 3.00 1.58 -16.14
N THR A 101 1.71 1.55 -15.88
CA THR A 101 0.77 0.60 -16.48
C THR A 101 -0.33 1.37 -17.19
N LEU A 102 -0.58 1.04 -18.46
CA LEU A 102 -1.66 1.62 -19.23
C LEU A 102 -2.83 0.65 -19.28
N ILE A 103 -4.03 1.12 -18.95
CA ILE A 103 -5.27 0.40 -19.24
C ILE A 103 -5.79 0.86 -20.59
N LEU A 104 -5.83 -0.06 -21.54
CA LEU A 104 -6.15 0.19 -22.95
C LEU A 104 -7.36 -0.65 -23.37
N PRO A 105 -8.10 -0.24 -24.43
CA PRO A 105 -9.10 -1.13 -25.03
C PRO A 105 -8.44 -2.45 -25.43
N ARG A 106 -9.04 -3.58 -25.06
CA ARG A 106 -8.44 -4.89 -25.34
C ARG A 106 -8.65 -5.27 -26.80
N ASN A 107 -7.66 -5.96 -27.37
CA ASN A 107 -7.87 -6.71 -28.60
C ASN A 107 -8.83 -7.89 -28.34
N ALA A 108 -9.69 -8.22 -29.31
CA ALA A 108 -10.65 -9.32 -29.22
C ALA A 108 -10.02 -10.70 -28.96
N SER A 109 -8.74 -10.89 -29.32
CA SER A 109 -8.02 -12.14 -29.04
C SER A 109 -7.60 -12.32 -27.57
N VAL A 110 -7.68 -11.26 -26.74
CA VAL A 110 -7.30 -11.33 -25.32
C VAL A 110 -8.43 -11.95 -24.53
N GLY A 111 -8.20 -13.14 -23.97
CA GLY A 111 -9.22 -13.88 -23.23
C GLY A 111 -9.56 -13.29 -21.86
N ASP A 112 -10.76 -13.60 -21.37
CA ASP A 112 -11.30 -13.06 -20.12
C ASP A 112 -10.53 -13.52 -18.87
N PHE A 113 -9.77 -14.61 -18.97
CA PHE A 113 -8.86 -15.06 -17.90
C PHE A 113 -7.74 -14.04 -17.58
N ILE A 114 -7.46 -13.12 -18.52
CA ILE A 114 -6.56 -11.97 -18.32
C ILE A 114 -7.32 -10.74 -17.82
N THR A 115 -8.45 -10.43 -18.45
CA THR A 115 -9.15 -9.15 -18.24
C THR A 115 -10.21 -9.21 -17.14
N GLY A 116 -10.47 -10.39 -16.56
CA GLY A 116 -11.58 -10.59 -15.65
C GLY A 116 -12.95 -10.35 -16.30
N GLY A 117 -13.03 -10.44 -17.64
CA GLY A 117 -14.24 -10.16 -18.42
C GLY A 117 -14.46 -8.69 -18.79
N GLN A 118 -13.54 -7.78 -18.46
CA GLN A 118 -13.65 -6.38 -18.87
C GLN A 118 -13.18 -6.15 -20.31
N ALA A 119 -13.66 -5.07 -20.94
CA ALA A 119 -13.32 -4.69 -22.32
C ALA A 119 -11.94 -4.01 -22.46
N SER A 120 -11.17 -3.98 -21.38
CA SER A 120 -9.85 -3.35 -21.33
C SER A 120 -8.78 -4.30 -20.79
N VAL A 121 -7.52 -4.02 -21.11
CA VAL A 121 -6.36 -4.79 -20.67
C VAL A 121 -5.31 -3.85 -20.07
N GLY A 122 -4.67 -4.29 -18.99
CA GLY A 122 -3.53 -3.58 -18.39
C GLY A 122 -2.22 -4.06 -19.00
N ILE A 123 -1.45 -3.14 -19.58
CA ILE A 123 -0.15 -3.42 -20.19
C ILE A 123 0.96 -2.67 -19.48
N ARG A 124 2.13 -3.28 -19.37
CA ARG A 124 3.35 -2.67 -18.83
C ARG A 124 4.58 -3.18 -19.54
N ILE A 125 5.60 -2.33 -19.67
CA ILE A 125 6.97 -2.74 -20.02
C ILE A 125 7.85 -2.39 -18.81
N PRO A 126 8.32 -3.38 -18.03
CA PRO A 126 9.07 -3.11 -16.81
C PRO A 126 10.48 -2.58 -17.12
N ASN A 127 10.97 -1.61 -16.34
CA ASN A 127 12.35 -1.14 -16.45
C ASN A 127 13.30 -1.96 -15.57
N ASN A 128 13.37 -3.27 -15.84
CA ASN A 128 14.30 -4.15 -15.14
C ASN A 128 14.99 -5.07 -16.17
N PRO A 129 16.34 -5.09 -16.24
CA PRO A 129 17.07 -5.89 -17.22
C PRO A 129 16.74 -7.39 -17.17
N ILE A 130 16.54 -7.95 -15.98
CA ILE A 130 16.21 -9.36 -15.80
C ILE A 130 14.79 -9.64 -16.30
N ALA A 131 13.81 -8.79 -15.93
CA ALA A 131 12.43 -8.92 -16.43
C ALA A 131 12.35 -8.80 -17.95
N LEU A 132 13.00 -7.79 -18.54
CA LEU A 132 12.99 -7.56 -19.98
C LEU A 132 13.61 -8.74 -20.72
N GLU A 133 14.76 -9.25 -20.26
CA GLU A 133 15.43 -10.38 -20.89
C GLU A 133 14.62 -11.68 -20.73
N LEU A 134 14.01 -11.92 -19.56
CA LEU A 134 13.10 -13.04 -19.34
C LEU A 134 11.94 -13.02 -20.34
N ILE A 135 11.21 -11.91 -20.43
CA ILE A 135 10.03 -11.77 -21.31
C ILE A 135 10.46 -11.90 -22.78
N LYS A 136 11.59 -11.28 -23.15
CA LYS A 136 12.16 -11.35 -24.50
C LYS A 136 12.51 -12.79 -24.89
N ARG A 137 13.22 -13.52 -24.02
CA ARG A 137 13.61 -14.92 -24.26
C ARG A 137 12.42 -15.86 -24.26
N ALA A 138 11.44 -15.64 -23.40
CA ALA A 138 10.23 -16.46 -23.36
C ALA A 138 9.44 -16.31 -24.67
N GLY A 139 9.45 -15.12 -25.26
CA GLY A 139 8.79 -14.84 -26.55
C GLY A 139 7.28 -14.61 -26.42
N VAL A 140 6.75 -14.57 -25.20
CA VAL A 140 5.33 -14.43 -24.88
C VAL A 140 5.06 -13.14 -24.10
N GLY A 141 3.79 -12.73 -23.98
CA GLY A 141 3.41 -11.75 -22.97
C GLY A 141 3.31 -12.45 -21.61
N VAL A 142 3.72 -11.79 -20.54
CA VAL A 142 3.76 -12.40 -19.20
C VAL A 142 2.73 -11.76 -18.30
N ALA A 143 1.68 -12.49 -17.93
CA ALA A 143 0.70 -12.03 -16.97
C ALA A 143 1.34 -12.11 -15.58
N ALA A 144 1.51 -10.97 -14.89
CA ALA A 144 2.24 -10.95 -13.62
C ALA A 144 1.65 -9.93 -12.63
N PRO A 145 0.75 -10.34 -11.72
CA PRO A 145 0.52 -9.58 -10.50
C PRO A 145 1.72 -9.69 -9.55
N SER A 146 1.72 -8.93 -8.45
CA SER A 146 2.73 -9.03 -7.39
C SER A 146 2.86 -10.46 -6.83
N ALA A 147 4.06 -10.89 -6.42
CA ALA A 147 4.34 -12.27 -6.03
C ALA A 147 4.00 -12.61 -4.55
N ASN A 148 2.84 -12.17 -4.07
CA ASN A 148 2.35 -12.41 -2.71
C ASN A 148 0.95 -13.07 -2.67
N ARG A 149 0.55 -13.60 -1.52
CA ARG A 149 -0.84 -14.01 -1.28
C ARG A 149 -1.76 -12.79 -1.35
N PHE A 150 -2.99 -13.00 -1.81
CA PHE A 150 -3.97 -11.93 -1.96
C PHE A 150 -4.24 -11.23 -0.61
N GLY A 151 -4.15 -9.89 -0.60
CA GLY A 151 -4.24 -9.06 0.60
C GLY A 151 -2.95 -8.90 1.40
N ALA A 152 -1.93 -9.73 1.17
CA ALA A 152 -0.63 -9.58 1.83
C ALA A 152 0.20 -8.44 1.21
N ILE A 153 1.26 -8.02 1.91
CA ILE A 153 2.20 -7.01 1.43
C ILE A 153 2.89 -7.52 0.14
N SER A 154 3.20 -6.62 -0.79
CA SER A 154 3.95 -6.97 -2.01
C SER A 154 5.41 -7.28 -1.69
N PRO A 155 6.07 -8.23 -2.38
CA PRO A 155 7.47 -8.56 -2.11
C PRO A 155 8.41 -7.70 -2.95
N THR A 156 9.47 -7.18 -2.33
CA THR A 156 10.54 -6.38 -2.96
C THR A 156 11.84 -7.16 -3.09
N THR A 157 11.92 -8.38 -2.55
CA THR A 157 13.09 -9.27 -2.62
C THR A 157 12.65 -10.71 -2.94
N ALA A 158 13.55 -11.52 -3.49
CA ALA A 158 13.29 -12.94 -3.74
C ALA A 158 13.06 -13.73 -2.45
N LEU A 159 13.71 -13.35 -1.35
CA LEU A 159 13.48 -13.94 -0.04
C LEU A 159 12.03 -13.69 0.41
N ALA A 160 11.52 -12.46 0.28
CA ALA A 160 10.14 -12.14 0.61
C ALA A 160 9.14 -12.94 -0.26
N VAL A 161 9.47 -13.23 -1.52
CA VAL A 161 8.68 -14.14 -2.36
C VAL A 161 8.70 -15.56 -1.80
N GLN A 162 9.88 -16.08 -1.47
CA GLN A 162 10.03 -17.44 -0.94
C GLN A 162 9.25 -17.63 0.36
N GLU A 163 9.32 -16.66 1.28
CA GLU A 163 8.61 -16.70 2.55
C GLU A 163 7.09 -16.63 2.38
N GLU A 164 6.61 -15.85 1.40
CA GLU A 164 5.19 -15.60 1.20
C GLU A 164 4.49 -16.68 0.37
N ILE A 165 5.07 -17.08 -0.75
CA ILE A 165 4.44 -18.00 -1.70
C ILE A 165 5.25 -19.27 -2.00
N GLY A 166 6.48 -19.40 -1.49
CA GLY A 166 7.39 -20.49 -1.87
C GLY A 166 6.85 -21.90 -1.61
N SER A 167 6.02 -22.09 -0.58
CA SER A 167 5.35 -23.38 -0.29
C SER A 167 4.18 -23.72 -1.22
N TYR A 168 3.72 -22.76 -2.02
CA TYR A 168 2.65 -22.94 -3.01
C TYR A 168 3.19 -23.16 -4.42
N LEU A 169 4.51 -23.01 -4.61
CA LEU A 169 5.20 -23.23 -5.87
C LEU A 169 5.64 -24.69 -5.99
N ASP A 170 5.53 -25.24 -7.20
CA ASP A 170 6.01 -26.57 -7.55
C ASP A 170 7.52 -26.50 -7.83
N SER A 171 8.33 -27.27 -7.12
CA SER A 171 9.80 -27.17 -7.21
C SER A 171 10.37 -27.64 -8.55
N GLU A 172 9.63 -28.46 -9.30
CA GLU A 172 10.06 -28.99 -10.60
C GLU A 172 9.59 -28.08 -11.75
N ARG A 173 8.46 -27.38 -11.56
CA ARG A 173 7.81 -26.59 -12.61
C ARG A 173 8.01 -25.08 -12.46
N ASP A 174 8.14 -24.58 -11.24
CA ASP A 174 8.15 -23.16 -10.93
C ASP A 174 9.51 -22.69 -10.42
N VAL A 175 9.82 -21.41 -10.65
CA VAL A 175 11.14 -20.83 -10.38
C VAL A 175 11.01 -19.47 -9.73
N ILE A 176 11.89 -19.16 -8.78
CA ILE A 176 12.10 -17.79 -8.28
C ILE A 176 13.44 -17.29 -8.80
N LEU A 177 13.41 -16.26 -9.65
CA LEU A 177 14.61 -15.54 -10.06
C LEU A 177 14.96 -14.50 -9.02
N ASP A 178 16.17 -14.56 -8.49
CA ASP A 178 16.66 -13.61 -7.49
C ASP A 178 17.59 -12.58 -8.12
N GLY A 179 17.05 -11.39 -8.37
CA GLY A 179 17.77 -10.26 -8.93
C GLY A 179 18.02 -9.14 -7.93
N GLY A 180 18.03 -9.44 -6.62
CA GLY A 180 18.19 -8.43 -5.57
C GLY A 180 16.92 -7.65 -5.27
N ALA A 181 17.07 -6.53 -4.54
CA ALA A 181 15.94 -5.71 -4.11
C ALA A 181 15.38 -4.84 -5.25
N SER A 182 14.06 -4.61 -5.26
CA SER A 182 13.43 -3.66 -6.18
C SER A 182 13.84 -2.21 -5.88
N ASP A 183 14.04 -1.42 -6.95
CA ASP A 183 14.56 -0.05 -6.85
C ASP A 183 13.53 0.98 -6.34
N VAL A 184 12.24 0.79 -6.67
CA VAL A 184 11.14 1.71 -6.32
C VAL A 184 10.41 1.24 -5.05
N GLY A 185 10.17 -0.06 -4.90
CA GLY A 185 9.56 -0.68 -3.72
C GLY A 185 8.05 -0.51 -3.53
N VAL A 186 7.39 0.25 -4.40
CA VAL A 186 5.92 0.32 -4.54
C VAL A 186 5.52 0.01 -5.98
N GLU A 187 4.27 -0.38 -6.22
CA GLU A 187 3.82 -0.77 -7.56
C GLU A 187 3.72 0.39 -8.56
N SER A 188 3.55 0.04 -9.83
CA SER A 188 3.40 1.00 -10.93
C SER A 188 2.18 1.91 -10.79
N THR A 189 2.32 3.15 -11.27
CA THR A 189 1.16 4.02 -11.53
C THR A 189 0.28 3.35 -12.58
N ILE A 190 -1.03 3.25 -12.32
CA ILE A 190 -2.00 2.74 -13.30
C ILE A 190 -2.76 3.91 -13.90
N ILE A 191 -2.69 4.06 -15.22
CA ILE A 191 -3.33 5.13 -15.97
C ILE A 191 -4.36 4.50 -16.92
N GLU A 192 -5.61 4.89 -16.77
CA GLU A 192 -6.68 4.56 -17.70
C GLU A 192 -6.61 5.44 -18.95
N CYS A 193 -6.68 4.80 -20.12
CA CYS A 193 -6.61 5.43 -21.43
C CYS A 193 -7.78 4.98 -22.31
N LEU A 194 -9.00 4.96 -21.74
CA LEU A 194 -10.24 4.57 -22.45
C LEU A 194 -11.04 5.78 -22.92
N GLY A 195 -10.79 6.96 -22.34
CA GLY A 195 -11.51 8.19 -22.63
C GLY A 195 -10.72 9.18 -23.49
N LYS A 196 -11.15 10.44 -23.46
CA LYS A 196 -10.47 11.55 -24.15
C LYS A 196 -9.25 12.09 -23.41
N ALA A 197 -9.13 11.79 -22.12
CA ALA A 197 -8.06 12.24 -21.24
C ALA A 197 -7.60 11.08 -20.35
N PRO A 198 -6.32 11.08 -19.91
CA PRO A 198 -5.80 10.08 -19.00
C PRO A 198 -6.44 10.20 -17.61
N LYS A 199 -6.66 9.07 -16.93
CA LYS A 199 -7.17 9.02 -15.55
C LYS A 199 -6.28 8.14 -14.68
N ILE A 200 -5.88 8.60 -13.51
CA ILE A 200 -5.04 7.81 -12.59
C ILE A 200 -5.94 6.91 -11.75
N LEU A 201 -5.79 5.60 -11.90
CA LEU A 201 -6.52 4.58 -11.13
C LEU A 201 -5.74 4.12 -9.89
N ARG A 202 -4.40 4.16 -9.98
CA ARG A 202 -3.53 3.88 -8.85
C ARG A 202 -2.34 4.83 -8.89
N PRO A 203 -2.10 5.63 -7.85
CA PRO A 203 -0.92 6.48 -7.76
C PRO A 203 0.35 5.62 -7.61
N GLY A 204 1.47 6.16 -8.09
CA GLY A 204 2.78 5.52 -8.05
C GLY A 204 3.86 6.54 -8.44
N ALA A 205 4.96 6.07 -9.01
CA ALA A 205 6.10 6.93 -9.37
C ALA A 205 5.81 7.96 -10.48
N ILE A 206 4.85 7.70 -11.36
CA ILE A 206 4.41 8.67 -12.38
C ILE A 206 3.32 9.54 -11.77
N THR A 207 3.58 10.85 -11.65
CA THR A 207 2.66 11.82 -11.03
C THR A 207 1.68 12.43 -12.03
N LYS A 208 0.66 13.13 -11.52
CA LYS A 208 -0.29 13.90 -12.34
C LYS A 208 0.44 14.93 -13.18
N GLU A 209 1.34 15.69 -12.58
CA GLU A 209 2.09 16.77 -13.22
C GLU A 209 2.92 16.24 -14.39
N MET A 210 3.59 15.09 -14.20
CA MET A 210 4.35 14.42 -15.26
C MET A 210 3.47 14.01 -16.44
N ILE A 211 2.25 13.53 -16.18
CA ILE A 211 1.29 13.13 -17.23
C ILE A 211 0.82 14.36 -18.00
N GLU A 212 0.43 15.43 -17.30
CA GLU A 212 -0.07 16.66 -17.92
C GLU A 212 1.03 17.36 -18.73
N GLU A 213 2.27 17.35 -18.26
CA GLU A 213 3.43 17.91 -18.96
C GLU A 213 3.68 17.22 -20.31
N VAL A 214 3.73 15.88 -20.34
CA VAL A 214 4.08 15.16 -21.57
C VAL A 214 2.92 15.03 -22.56
N THR A 215 1.69 14.97 -22.05
CA THR A 215 0.50 14.79 -22.91
C THR A 215 -0.15 16.10 -23.32
N GLY A 216 0.06 17.18 -22.57
CA GLY A 216 -0.68 18.44 -22.72
C GLY A 216 -2.16 18.34 -22.34
N LEU A 217 -2.58 17.23 -21.73
CA LEU A 217 -3.97 16.97 -21.32
C LEU A 217 -4.08 17.04 -19.81
N THR A 218 -5.14 17.67 -19.31
CA THR A 218 -5.50 17.60 -17.88
C THR A 218 -5.94 16.18 -17.52
N VAL A 219 -5.44 15.66 -16.39
CA VAL A 219 -5.88 14.34 -15.89
C VAL A 219 -7.34 14.40 -15.44
N ASP A 220 -8.13 13.42 -15.87
CA ASP A 220 -9.53 13.27 -15.46
C ASP A 220 -9.61 12.73 -14.02
N GLU A 221 -10.30 13.46 -13.15
CA GLU A 221 -10.53 13.13 -11.73
C GLU A 221 -11.89 12.46 -11.49
N GLY A 222 -12.68 12.20 -12.53
CA GLY A 222 -13.97 11.52 -12.45
C GLY A 222 -13.84 10.07 -11.98
N ALA A 223 -14.92 9.52 -11.41
CA ALA A 223 -14.98 8.11 -11.03
C ALA A 223 -14.70 7.19 -12.24
N SER A 224 -14.17 6.00 -11.97
CA SER A 224 -13.96 4.95 -12.96
C SER A 224 -14.64 3.66 -12.53
N GLU A 225 -15.20 2.94 -13.50
CA GLU A 225 -15.75 1.59 -13.32
C GLU A 225 -14.70 0.51 -13.65
N VAL A 226 -13.51 0.92 -14.09
CA VAL A 226 -12.44 0.00 -14.47
C VAL A 226 -11.86 -0.67 -13.22
N ARG A 227 -12.00 -2.00 -13.18
CA ARG A 227 -11.35 -2.80 -12.14
C ARG A 227 -9.86 -2.89 -12.43
N THR A 228 -9.05 -2.65 -11.40
CA THR A 228 -7.59 -2.76 -11.48
C THR A 228 -7.04 -3.40 -10.21
N SER A 229 -5.76 -3.74 -10.23
CA SER A 229 -5.07 -4.17 -9.01
C SER A 229 -4.82 -2.94 -8.13
N GLY A 230 -4.98 -3.06 -6.82
CA GLY A 230 -4.73 -1.97 -5.86
C GLY A 230 -5.97 -1.34 -5.24
N THR A 231 -7.18 -1.57 -5.78
CA THR A 231 -8.37 -0.76 -5.46
C THR A 231 -9.31 -1.35 -4.40
N LEU A 232 -8.99 -2.51 -3.82
CA LEU A 232 -9.79 -3.11 -2.76
C LEU A 232 -9.52 -2.48 -1.39
N GLU A 233 -10.55 -2.46 -0.55
CA GLU A 233 -10.55 -1.88 0.80
C GLU A 233 -9.42 -2.43 1.71
N GLN A 234 -8.94 -3.64 1.44
CA GLN A 234 -7.78 -4.26 2.10
C GLN A 234 -6.82 -4.86 1.07
N HIS A 235 -6.01 -4.01 0.44
CA HIS A 235 -5.03 -4.45 -0.55
C HIS A 235 -3.63 -4.73 0.03
N TYR A 236 -3.28 -4.08 1.14
CA TYR A 236 -2.00 -4.25 1.85
C TYR A 236 -2.27 -4.38 3.35
N SER A 237 -2.52 -5.61 3.78
CA SER A 237 -2.80 -5.93 5.18
C SER A 237 -1.58 -6.57 5.82
N PRO A 238 -0.68 -5.78 6.44
CA PRO A 238 0.40 -6.33 7.23
C PRO A 238 -0.18 -7.10 8.43
N LYS A 239 0.58 -8.08 8.93
CA LYS A 239 0.22 -8.76 10.19
C LYS A 239 0.29 -7.80 11.38
N ALA A 240 1.17 -6.81 11.29
CA ALA A 240 1.32 -5.74 12.27
C ALA A 240 0.13 -4.77 12.25
N LYS A 241 -0.23 -4.23 13.42
CA LYS A 241 -1.10 -3.06 13.47
C LYS A 241 -0.32 -1.84 12.97
N VAL A 242 -0.93 -1.06 12.07
CA VAL A 242 -0.32 0.13 11.49
C VAL A 242 -1.02 1.39 11.97
N PHE A 243 -0.24 2.38 12.41
CA PHE A 243 -0.70 3.72 12.76
C PHE A 243 -0.10 4.74 11.79
N LEU A 244 -0.94 5.54 11.14
CA LEU A 244 -0.49 6.70 10.37
C LEU A 244 -0.42 7.91 11.30
N LEU A 245 0.74 8.55 11.35
CA LEU A 245 1.03 9.73 12.15
C LEU A 245 1.04 10.98 11.27
N ASP A 246 0.58 12.08 11.84
CA ASP A 246 0.59 13.39 11.22
C ASP A 246 2.03 13.88 10.98
N CYS A 247 2.31 14.44 9.81
CA CYS A 247 3.62 15.01 9.47
C CYS A 247 3.92 16.33 10.16
N GLU A 248 2.89 17.09 10.56
CA GLU A 248 3.07 18.38 11.23
C GLU A 248 3.37 18.19 12.72
N ASN A 249 2.81 17.15 13.32
CA ASN A 249 3.03 16.82 14.72
C ASN A 249 3.10 15.31 14.94
N PRO A 250 4.21 14.65 14.54
CA PRO A 250 4.39 13.20 14.69
C PRO A 250 4.60 12.76 16.16
N VAL A 251 4.30 13.63 17.14
CA VAL A 251 4.48 13.35 18.56
C VAL A 251 3.48 12.28 18.99
N VAL A 252 3.99 11.07 19.16
CA VAL A 252 3.30 10.04 19.92
C VAL A 252 4.02 9.87 21.24
N ALA A 253 3.27 9.93 22.33
CA ALA A 253 3.76 9.56 23.65
C ALA A 253 4.51 8.21 23.57
N CYS A 254 5.68 8.14 24.20
CA CYS A 254 6.56 6.97 24.36
C CYS A 254 5.90 5.63 23.99
N ILE A 255 6.19 5.11 22.79
CA ILE A 255 5.66 3.82 22.32
C ILE A 255 6.78 2.78 22.34
N VAL A 256 7.03 2.22 23.52
CA VAL A 256 8.06 1.20 23.71
C VAL A 256 7.78 -0.02 22.82
N GLY A 257 8.75 -0.40 22.00
CA GLY A 257 8.71 -1.61 21.17
C GLY A 257 7.91 -1.50 19.87
N VAL A 258 7.49 -0.29 19.48
CA VAL A 258 6.81 -0.04 18.19
C VAL A 258 7.83 0.33 17.12
N GLY A 259 7.73 -0.31 15.97
CA GLY A 259 8.50 0.03 14.78
C GLY A 259 8.13 1.42 14.26
N PHE A 260 9.10 2.27 13.99
CA PHE A 260 8.93 3.63 13.52
C PHE A 260 9.62 3.81 12.17
N LEU A 261 8.83 4.10 11.13
CA LEU A 261 9.32 4.44 9.80
C LEU A 261 8.97 5.91 9.51
N ALA A 262 10.02 6.73 9.35
CA ALA A 262 9.93 8.16 9.10
C ALA A 262 11.17 8.64 8.35
N LEU A 263 11.05 9.75 7.60
CA LEU A 263 12.22 10.40 7.02
C LEU A 263 13.28 10.72 8.09
N GLU A 264 14.55 10.75 7.67
CA GLU A 264 15.71 11.01 8.54
C GLU A 264 15.51 12.25 9.43
N LYS A 265 14.91 13.31 8.87
CA LYS A 265 14.61 14.57 9.58
C LYS A 265 13.73 14.42 10.81
N PHE A 266 12.96 13.33 10.92
CA PHE A 266 12.12 13.08 12.08
C PHE A 266 12.90 12.25 13.12
N PRO A 267 13.10 12.76 14.34
CA PRO A 267 13.77 12.00 15.40
C PRO A 267 12.93 10.77 15.78
N THR A 268 13.60 9.67 16.10
CA THR A 268 12.93 8.46 16.60
C THR A 268 12.37 8.75 17.99
N PRO A 269 11.07 8.54 18.25
CA PRO A 269 10.49 8.69 19.58
C PRO A 269 11.14 7.75 20.60
N ASP A 270 11.21 8.18 21.87
CA ASP A 270 11.77 7.36 22.96
C ASP A 270 11.05 6.00 23.04
N GLY A 271 11.85 4.93 23.10
CA GLY A 271 11.35 3.55 23.17
C GLY A 271 10.92 2.93 21.83
N ALA A 272 10.78 3.71 20.76
CA ALA A 272 10.46 3.18 19.44
C ALA A 272 11.68 2.53 18.77
N ILE A 273 11.43 1.53 17.93
CA ILE A 273 12.44 0.83 17.12
C ILE A 273 12.46 1.49 15.74
N ARG A 274 13.54 2.18 15.38
CA ARG A 274 13.69 2.78 14.04
C ARG A 274 13.76 1.66 12.98
N LEU A 275 12.75 1.55 12.12
CA LEU A 275 12.71 0.56 11.04
C LEU A 275 13.54 1.00 9.83
N ALA A 276 13.44 2.28 9.44
CA ALA A 276 14.33 2.88 8.46
C ALA A 276 14.42 4.41 8.63
N SER A 277 15.46 5.01 8.05
CA SER A 277 15.72 6.46 8.05
C SER A 277 15.89 7.00 6.62
N PRO A 278 14.88 6.87 5.74
CA PRO A 278 14.98 7.37 4.37
C PRO A 278 15.25 8.88 4.32
N THR A 279 16.09 9.30 3.40
CA THR A 279 16.45 10.71 3.18
C THR A 279 15.53 11.40 2.17
N SER A 280 14.81 10.61 1.36
CA SER A 280 13.87 11.06 0.34
C SER A 280 12.57 10.25 0.31
N ASN A 281 11.58 10.72 -0.45
CA ASN A 281 10.31 10.00 -0.63
C ASN A 281 10.51 8.68 -1.39
N GLU A 282 11.46 8.65 -2.33
CA GLU A 282 11.83 7.46 -3.10
C GLU A 282 12.47 6.39 -2.21
N GLU A 283 13.38 6.79 -1.31
CA GLU A 283 13.93 5.87 -0.30
C GLU A 283 12.87 5.39 0.68
N TYR A 284 11.92 6.26 1.02
CA TYR A 284 10.80 5.90 1.89
C TYR A 284 9.91 4.84 1.21
N ALA A 285 9.57 5.03 -0.07
CA ALA A 285 8.81 4.06 -0.85
C ALA A 285 9.54 2.71 -0.93
N ARG A 286 10.87 2.74 -1.12
CA ARG A 286 11.70 1.53 -1.16
C ARG A 286 11.65 0.74 0.15
N ALA A 287 11.71 1.43 1.29
CA ALA A 287 11.72 0.81 2.61
C ALA A 287 10.33 0.39 3.13
N LEU A 288 9.25 0.91 2.54
CA LEU A 288 7.90 0.79 3.08
C LEU A 288 7.44 -0.67 3.24
N TYR A 289 7.55 -1.48 2.19
CA TYR A 289 7.04 -2.85 2.24
C TYR A 289 7.90 -3.80 3.07
N ASP A 290 9.21 -3.59 3.13
CA ASP A 290 10.07 -4.34 4.03
C ASP A 290 9.72 -4.02 5.49
N ALA A 291 9.57 -2.73 5.82
CA ALA A 291 9.15 -2.31 7.16
C ALA A 291 7.77 -2.84 7.55
N LEU A 292 6.82 -2.95 6.62
CA LEU A 292 5.48 -3.49 6.88
C LEU A 292 5.44 -5.02 7.01
N ARG A 293 6.47 -5.73 6.55
CA ARG A 293 6.60 -7.19 6.73
C ARG A 293 7.13 -7.55 8.11
N GLU A 294 7.72 -6.61 8.83
CA GLU A 294 8.18 -6.80 10.19
C GLU A 294 7.03 -7.16 11.14
N THR A 295 7.33 -8.02 12.12
CA THR A 295 6.32 -8.57 13.05
C THR A 295 5.95 -7.65 14.21
N VAL A 296 6.56 -6.47 14.29
CA VAL A 296 6.27 -5.46 15.31
C VAL A 296 5.14 -4.54 14.87
N VAL A 297 4.37 -3.98 15.82
CA VAL A 297 3.44 -2.89 15.53
C VAL A 297 4.21 -1.75 14.84
N VAL A 298 3.66 -1.16 13.77
CA VAL A 298 4.36 -0.16 12.95
C VAL A 298 3.64 1.20 13.02
N ALA A 299 4.39 2.25 13.29
CA ALA A 299 3.97 3.64 13.16
C ALA A 299 4.67 4.27 11.94
N LEU A 300 3.88 4.84 11.04
CA LEU A 300 4.30 5.46 9.79
C LEU A 300 4.02 6.96 9.86
N VAL A 301 5.00 7.81 9.54
CA VAL A 301 4.73 9.24 9.36
C VAL A 301 4.29 9.48 7.91
N ALA A 302 3.04 9.89 7.71
CA ALA A 302 2.50 10.13 6.37
C ALA A 302 3.18 11.35 5.74
N LEU A 303 3.75 11.23 4.54
CA LEU A 303 4.55 12.30 3.90
C LEU A 303 3.73 13.28 3.06
N LEU A 304 2.49 12.92 2.76
CA LEU A 304 1.49 13.76 2.14
C LEU A 304 0.26 13.74 3.05
N PRO A 305 -0.60 14.76 3.01
CA PRO A 305 -1.94 14.64 3.55
C PRO A 305 -2.64 13.55 2.73
N ILE A 306 -2.49 12.29 3.15
CA ILE A 306 -3.47 11.27 2.88
C ILE A 306 -4.67 11.83 3.62
N SER A 307 -5.59 12.44 2.89
CA SER A 307 -6.93 12.62 3.39
C SER A 307 -7.59 11.24 3.22
N PRO A 308 -7.62 10.34 4.22
CA PRO A 308 -8.87 9.59 4.34
C PRO A 308 -9.93 10.68 4.48
N ALA A 309 -11.07 10.55 3.78
CA ALA A 309 -12.19 11.45 3.99
C ALA A 309 -12.38 11.62 5.49
N ARG A 310 -11.92 12.75 6.00
CA ARG A 310 -11.79 12.99 7.43
C ARG A 310 -13.23 13.20 7.85
N ALA A 311 -13.80 12.22 8.54
CA ALA A 311 -14.80 12.57 9.53
C ALA A 311 -14.04 13.46 10.50
N ASP A 312 -14.15 14.78 10.32
CA ASP A 312 -13.65 15.73 11.30
C ASP A 312 -14.15 15.26 12.66
N GLY A 313 -13.20 15.04 13.58
CA GLY A 313 -13.56 14.78 14.97
C GLY A 313 -14.52 15.88 15.44
N PRO A 314 -15.40 15.59 16.41
CA PRO A 314 -16.44 16.51 16.81
C PRO A 314 -15.85 17.91 17.07
N ALA A 315 -16.37 18.92 16.35
CA ALA A 315 -16.01 20.30 16.53
C ALA A 315 -16.78 20.87 17.73
N ASN A 316 -16.07 21.51 18.67
CA ASN A 316 -16.68 22.08 19.88
C ASN A 316 -17.39 23.41 19.53
N ASN A 317 -18.72 23.43 19.55
CA ASN A 317 -19.49 24.65 19.32
C ASN A 317 -19.70 25.45 20.62
N SER A 318 -19.79 24.76 21.76
CA SER A 318 -19.85 25.39 23.07
C SER A 318 -19.14 24.54 24.11
N ALA A 319 -18.19 25.13 24.82
CA ALA A 319 -17.42 24.41 25.83
C ALA A 319 -18.32 23.93 26.99
N PRO A 320 -18.02 22.76 27.58
CA PRO A 320 -18.70 22.30 28.78
C PRO A 320 -18.47 23.22 29.97
N THR A 321 -19.44 23.26 30.88
CA THR A 321 -19.37 24.09 32.09
C THR A 321 -19.46 23.24 33.35
N ILE A 322 -18.75 23.66 34.39
CA ILE A 322 -18.74 23.03 35.71
C ILE A 322 -19.45 24.00 36.67
N SER A 323 -20.38 23.48 37.46
CA SER A 323 -21.12 24.24 38.48
C SER A 323 -21.07 23.54 39.84
N GLY A 324 -21.23 24.33 40.90
CA GLY A 324 -21.14 23.89 42.29
C GLY A 324 -20.20 24.76 43.12
N THR A 325 -20.15 24.52 44.43
CA THR A 325 -19.30 25.26 45.36
C THR A 325 -17.96 24.55 45.50
N LEU A 326 -16.86 25.26 45.23
CA LEU A 326 -15.50 24.73 45.40
C LEU A 326 -15.12 24.66 46.89
N ALA A 327 -15.69 23.69 47.60
CA ALA A 327 -15.41 23.42 49.00
C ALA A 327 -15.30 21.91 49.27
N VAL A 328 -14.49 21.56 50.26
CA VAL A 328 -14.26 20.18 50.70
C VAL A 328 -15.61 19.53 51.05
N GLY A 329 -15.92 18.38 50.45
CA GLY A 329 -17.15 17.63 50.71
C GLY A 329 -18.39 18.13 49.96
N GLN A 330 -18.27 19.12 49.08
CA GLN A 330 -19.36 19.58 48.21
C GLN A 330 -19.24 18.96 46.81
N ALA A 331 -20.39 18.63 46.21
CA ALA A 331 -20.46 18.02 44.89
C ALA A 331 -20.27 19.06 43.78
N LEU A 332 -19.55 18.69 42.73
CA LEU A 332 -19.44 19.44 41.47
C LEU A 332 -20.17 18.70 40.35
N SER A 333 -20.84 19.46 39.47
CA SER A 333 -21.65 18.93 38.37
C SER A 333 -21.19 19.49 37.03
N ILE A 334 -21.25 18.65 35.98
CA ILE A 334 -20.91 19.03 34.61
C ILE A 334 -22.17 19.16 33.76
N ALA A 335 -22.28 20.28 33.05
CA ALA A 335 -23.17 20.45 31.91
C ALA A 335 -22.36 20.22 30.62
N PRO A 336 -22.77 19.26 29.77
CA PRO A 336 -22.05 18.98 28.52
C PRO A 336 -22.10 20.20 27.60
N GLY A 337 -21.01 20.40 26.86
CA GLY A 337 -20.95 21.32 25.74
C GLY A 337 -21.74 20.80 24.54
N SER A 338 -21.73 21.55 23.44
CA SER A 338 -22.30 21.09 22.16
C SER A 338 -21.20 20.85 21.13
N TRP A 339 -21.36 19.79 20.34
CA TRP A 339 -20.36 19.32 19.39
C TRP A 339 -21.00 18.98 18.03
N THR A 340 -20.27 19.15 16.93
CA THR A 340 -20.71 18.76 15.57
C THR A 340 -19.73 17.77 14.93
N PRO A 341 -20.17 16.59 14.44
CA PRO A 341 -21.54 16.06 14.56
C PRO A 341 -21.90 15.77 16.02
N SER A 342 -23.19 15.78 16.36
CA SER A 342 -23.63 15.50 17.73
C SER A 342 -23.19 14.09 18.13
N PRO A 343 -22.44 13.91 19.23
CA PRO A 343 -21.94 12.60 19.63
C PRO A 343 -23.10 11.71 20.10
N ALA A 344 -22.97 10.41 19.89
CA ALA A 344 -23.95 9.41 20.32
C ALA A 344 -23.95 9.18 21.84
N SER A 345 -22.83 9.46 22.52
CA SER A 345 -22.67 9.34 23.98
C SER A 345 -21.51 10.20 24.49
N TYR A 346 -21.48 10.48 25.79
CA TYR A 346 -20.40 11.23 26.46
C TYR A 346 -19.72 10.36 27.52
N THR A 347 -18.40 10.51 27.66
CA THR A 347 -17.66 9.96 28.81
C THR A 347 -16.97 11.10 29.58
N TYR A 348 -16.85 10.95 30.90
CA TYR A 348 -16.31 11.98 31.78
C TYR A 348 -15.02 11.50 32.45
N GLN A 349 -14.09 12.43 32.68
CA GLN A 349 -12.92 12.19 33.51
C GLN A 349 -12.57 13.46 34.29
N TRP A 350 -12.48 13.32 35.61
CA TRP A 350 -12.09 14.42 36.49
C TRP A 350 -10.57 14.50 36.69
N TRP A 351 -10.06 15.73 36.74
CA TRP A 351 -8.65 16.03 36.96
C TRP A 351 -8.53 17.05 38.10
N SER A 352 -7.46 16.95 38.88
CA SER A 352 -7.10 18.00 39.84
C SER A 352 -5.98 18.84 39.25
N CYS A 353 -6.15 20.16 39.25
CA CYS A 353 -5.22 21.09 38.62
C CYS A 353 -4.75 22.13 39.64
N SER A 354 -3.48 22.51 39.58
CA SER A 354 -2.96 23.67 40.34
C SER A 354 -3.05 24.98 39.53
N SER A 355 -3.29 24.88 38.22
CA SER A 355 -3.47 26.01 37.30
C SER A 355 -4.50 25.69 36.19
N GLN A 356 -4.84 26.65 35.33
CA GLN A 356 -5.85 26.46 34.28
C GLN A 356 -5.36 25.62 33.07
N THR A 357 -4.07 25.28 32.99
CA THR A 357 -3.52 24.51 31.88
C THR A 357 -3.46 23.02 32.18
N ILE A 358 -3.92 22.20 31.22
CA ILE A 358 -4.04 20.74 31.36
C ILE A 358 -2.71 20.04 31.66
N ALA A 359 -1.59 20.65 31.24
CA ALA A 359 -0.24 20.14 31.45
C ALA A 359 0.18 20.07 32.94
N THR A 360 -0.54 20.76 33.83
CA THR A 360 -0.28 20.76 35.29
C THR A 360 -1.31 19.98 36.09
N CYS A 361 -2.20 19.25 35.40
CA CYS A 361 -3.28 18.52 36.02
C CYS A 361 -2.90 17.05 36.26
N SER A 362 -3.29 16.51 37.41
CA SER A 362 -3.20 15.08 37.74
C SER A 362 -4.56 14.41 37.67
N LEU A 363 -4.59 13.20 37.09
CA LEU A 363 -5.80 12.37 36.98
C LEU A 363 -6.36 12.01 38.36
N ILE A 364 -7.67 12.14 38.56
CA ILE A 364 -8.35 11.57 39.72
C ILE A 364 -8.81 10.17 39.33
N SER A 365 -8.08 9.15 39.78
CA SER A 365 -8.35 7.75 39.45
C SER A 365 -9.78 7.35 39.85
N GLY A 366 -10.52 6.72 38.92
CA GLY A 366 -11.88 6.23 39.13
C GLY A 366 -13.00 7.27 39.06
N ALA A 367 -12.69 8.56 38.92
CA ALA A 367 -13.68 9.63 38.84
C ALA A 367 -14.17 9.84 37.39
N THR A 368 -15.09 8.98 36.94
CA THR A 368 -15.64 8.97 35.56
C THR A 368 -17.12 9.30 35.47
N CYS A 369 -17.76 9.62 36.60
CA CYS A 369 -19.17 10.00 36.67
C CYS A 369 -19.39 11.48 36.31
N ARG A 370 -20.60 11.81 35.83
CA ARG A 370 -21.03 13.19 35.51
C ARG A 370 -20.99 14.13 36.73
N THR A 371 -21.12 13.57 37.92
CA THR A 371 -21.00 14.22 39.23
C THR A 371 -19.91 13.54 40.06
N SER A 372 -19.16 14.31 40.83
CA SER A 372 -18.08 13.80 41.69
C SER A 372 -18.21 14.32 43.12
N ASN A 373 -18.08 13.40 44.09
CA ASN A 373 -18.19 13.64 45.54
C ASN A 373 -16.86 13.41 46.29
N HIS A 374 -15.73 13.42 45.58
CA HIS A 374 -14.42 13.24 46.23
C HIS A 374 -14.02 14.45 47.10
N TRP A 375 -13.16 14.24 48.09
CA TRP A 375 -12.69 15.30 49.00
C TRP A 375 -11.69 16.21 48.25
N PHE A 376 -12.11 17.43 47.90
CA PHE A 376 -11.26 18.39 47.16
C PHE A 376 -10.67 19.47 48.09
N SER A 377 -9.35 19.61 48.17
CA SER A 377 -8.73 20.82 48.74
C SER A 377 -8.93 22.00 47.80
N VAL A 378 -9.13 23.22 48.33
CA VAL A 378 -9.42 24.42 47.54
C VAL A 378 -8.21 24.82 46.68
N GLY A 379 -8.18 24.29 45.46
CA GLY A 379 -7.35 24.64 44.31
C GLY A 379 -8.18 24.31 43.07
N ARG A 380 -8.15 25.17 42.04
CA ARG A 380 -9.13 25.16 40.93
C ARG A 380 -9.13 23.80 40.19
N ASN A 381 -10.24 23.06 40.24
CA ASN A 381 -10.33 21.73 39.60
C ASN A 381 -10.98 21.80 38.20
N ASN A 382 -10.21 21.37 37.19
CA ASN A 382 -10.57 21.08 35.79
C ASN A 382 -11.42 19.80 35.59
N ALA A 383 -12.47 19.81 34.77
CA ALA A 383 -13.04 18.59 34.18
C ALA A 383 -12.93 18.64 32.65
N PHE A 384 -12.62 17.51 32.02
CA PHE A 384 -12.51 17.40 30.57
C PHE A 384 -13.47 16.34 30.04
N ILE A 385 -14.11 16.65 28.90
CA ILE A 385 -15.05 15.77 28.19
C ILE A 385 -14.34 15.26 26.95
N LYS A 386 -14.39 13.95 26.72
CA LYS A 386 -13.84 13.31 25.52
C LYS A 386 -14.97 12.70 24.68
#